data_AF-A0A957QM97-F1
#
_entry.id   AF-A0A957QM97-F1
#
_cell.length_a   1.000
_cell.length_b   1.000
_cell.length_c   1.000
_cell.angle_alpha   90.00
_cell.angle_beta   90.00
_cell.angle_gamma   90.00
#
_symmetry.space_group_name_H-M   'P 1'
#
loop_
_entity.id
_entity.type
_entity.pdbx_description
1 polymer ?
#
loop_
_entity_poly.entity_id
_entity_poly.type
_entity_poly.pdbx_seq_one_letter_code
_entity_poly.pdbx_strand_id
1 'polypeptide(L)'
;FARLLGQYVRDEGLIPLEEAVRRLTSFPAHNLRIQERGWLKPGYFADVVVFDPAQVNAKATYAEPHQYATGMVHVFVNGTQVLRDGEHLGTLPGRVVRGPGWRGGRRASGASLRGGGAGGG
;
A
#
# COMPACT_ATOMS: atom_id res chain seq x y z
N PHE A 1 11.52 -6.11 -2.37
CA PHE A 1 11.56 -5.41 -1.05
C PHE A 1 12.41 -6.17 -0.04
N ALA A 2 12.23 -7.48 0.17
CA ALA A 2 12.90 -8.21 1.25
C ALA A 2 14.43 -8.20 1.18
N ARG A 3 15.02 -8.29 -0.04
CA ARG A 3 16.46 -8.13 -0.25
C ARG A 3 16.96 -6.73 0.13
N LEU A 4 16.20 -5.68 -0.16
CA LEU A 4 16.57 -4.31 0.22
C LEU A 4 16.60 -4.17 1.75
N LEU A 5 15.57 -4.67 2.44
CA LEU A 5 15.46 -4.54 3.90
C LEU A 5 16.41 -5.47 4.68
N GLY A 6 16.59 -6.70 4.21
CA GLY A 6 17.50 -7.66 4.84
C GLY A 6 18.95 -7.38 4.46
N GLN A 7 19.32 -7.67 3.22
CA GLN A 7 20.71 -7.59 2.79
C GLN A 7 21.25 -6.16 2.82
N TYR A 8 20.61 -5.21 2.12
CA TYR A 8 21.22 -3.89 1.94
C TYR A 8 21.08 -2.96 3.15
N VAL A 9 20.04 -3.11 3.96
CA VAL A 9 19.83 -2.29 5.17
C VAL A 9 20.42 -2.96 6.40
N ARG A 10 19.99 -4.19 6.74
CA ARG A 10 20.41 -4.87 7.98
C ARG A 10 21.84 -5.41 7.87
N ASP A 11 22.16 -6.15 6.82
CA ASP A 11 23.43 -6.90 6.74
C ASP A 11 24.60 -6.02 6.28
N GLU A 12 24.39 -5.21 5.25
CA GLU A 12 25.44 -4.37 4.64
C GLU A 12 25.42 -2.91 5.12
N GLY A 13 24.34 -2.45 5.75
CA GLY A 13 24.24 -1.09 6.28
C GLY A 13 24.34 0.03 5.24
N LEU A 14 24.02 -0.25 3.97
CA LEU A 14 24.24 0.69 2.85
C LEU A 14 23.36 1.94 2.93
N ILE A 15 22.15 1.82 3.47
CA ILE A 15 21.22 2.93 3.70
C ILE A 15 20.45 2.73 5.02
N PRO A 16 20.03 3.81 5.69
CA PRO A 16 19.14 3.72 6.85
C PRO A 16 17.79 3.07 6.50
N LEU A 17 17.16 2.42 7.48
CA LEU A 17 15.88 1.74 7.32
C LEU A 17 14.78 2.70 6.84
N GLU A 18 14.77 3.93 7.36
CA GLU A 18 13.79 4.96 7.02
C GLU A 18 13.88 5.37 5.55
N GLU A 19 15.09 5.47 5.00
CA GLU A 19 15.30 5.76 3.58
C GLU A 19 14.88 4.58 2.70
N ALA A 20 15.14 3.35 3.13
CA ALA A 20 14.64 2.16 2.43
C ALA A 20 13.10 2.11 2.43
N VAL A 21 12.45 2.39 3.56
CA VAL A 21 10.99 2.50 3.67
C VAL A 21 10.47 3.59 2.74
N ARG A 22 11.10 4.78 2.71
CA ARG A 22 10.72 5.88 1.81
C ARG A 22 10.77 5.46 0.34
N ARG A 23 11.84 4.77 -0.07
CA ARG A 23 12.03 4.26 -1.45
C ARG A 23 11.01 3.20 -1.84
N LEU A 24 10.47 2.45 -0.89
CA LEU A 24 9.44 1.44 -1.11
C LEU A 24 8.01 1.98 -1.03
N THR A 25 7.80 3.18 -0.47
CA THR A 25 6.45 3.69 -0.13
C THR A 25 6.17 5.06 -0.75
N SER A 26 6.58 6.14 -0.09
CA SER A 26 6.22 7.50 -0.45
C SER A 26 6.87 7.97 -1.75
N PHE A 27 8.11 7.54 -2.03
CA PHE A 27 8.81 7.91 -3.26
C PHE A 27 8.09 7.40 -4.53
N PRO A 28 7.77 6.10 -4.68
CA PRO A 28 7.01 5.64 -5.84
C PRO A 28 5.58 6.20 -5.87
N ALA A 29 4.91 6.34 -4.72
CA ALA A 29 3.57 6.95 -4.67
C ALA A 29 3.59 8.40 -5.20
N HIS A 30 4.59 9.19 -4.82
CA HIS A 30 4.78 10.55 -5.32
C HIS A 30 5.07 10.58 -6.82
N ASN A 31 6.06 9.80 -7.28
CA ASN A 31 6.48 9.78 -8.69
C ASN A 31 5.36 9.34 -9.63
N LEU A 32 4.54 8.38 -9.21
CA LEU A 32 3.40 7.87 -9.96
C LEU A 32 2.11 8.65 -9.73
N ARG A 33 2.16 9.71 -8.89
CA ARG A 33 1.01 10.54 -8.49
C ARG A 33 -0.16 9.72 -7.94
N ILE A 34 0.16 8.68 -7.17
CA ILE A 34 -0.83 7.85 -6.48
C ILE A 34 -1.26 8.62 -5.24
N GLN A 35 -2.44 9.22 -5.30
CA GLN A 35 -2.97 10.04 -4.21
C GLN A 35 -3.28 9.18 -2.98
N GLU A 36 -3.08 9.76 -1.80
CA GLU A 36 -3.51 9.20 -0.50
C GLU A 36 -2.89 7.84 -0.17
N ARG A 37 -1.73 7.51 -0.76
CA ARG A 37 -0.97 6.27 -0.49
C ARG A 37 0.52 6.53 -0.25
N GLY A 38 1.21 5.55 0.31
CA GLY A 38 2.65 5.59 0.55
C GLY A 38 3.08 6.36 1.81
N TRP A 39 2.12 6.82 2.62
CA TRP A 39 2.37 7.52 3.89
C TRP A 39 1.43 7.00 4.97
N LEU A 40 1.92 6.91 6.21
CA LEU A 40 1.09 6.67 7.39
C LEU A 40 0.58 8.00 7.94
N LYS A 41 -0.61 8.42 7.49
CA LYS A 41 -1.26 9.68 7.88
C LYS A 41 -2.78 9.53 7.97
N PRO A 42 -3.47 10.29 8.83
CA PRO A 42 -4.92 10.36 8.81
C PRO A 42 -5.46 10.73 7.42
N GLY A 43 -6.55 10.08 6.99
CA GLY A 43 -7.16 10.29 5.68
C GLY A 43 -6.52 9.52 4.52
N TYR A 44 -5.42 8.79 4.74
CA TYR A 44 -4.79 7.95 3.72
C TYR A 44 -5.37 6.52 3.73
N PHE A 45 -5.18 5.80 2.63
CA PHE A 45 -5.51 4.37 2.60
C PHE A 45 -4.67 3.61 3.63
N ALA A 46 -5.32 2.70 4.35
CA ALA A 46 -4.67 1.81 5.32
C ALA A 46 -3.93 0.65 4.64
N ASP A 47 -2.93 1.00 3.83
CA ASP A 47 -1.94 0.08 3.29
C ASP A 47 -0.75 0.02 4.26
N VAL A 48 -0.74 -0.97 5.14
CA VAL A 48 0.20 -1.04 6.28
C VAL A 48 0.92 -2.37 6.28
N VAL A 49 2.22 -2.35 6.53
CA VAL A 49 3.06 -3.53 6.69
C VAL A 49 3.73 -3.47 8.06
N VAL A 50 3.65 -4.57 8.80
CA VAL A 50 4.39 -4.81 10.04
C VAL A 50 5.36 -5.94 9.77
N PHE A 51 6.65 -5.70 10.01
CA PHE A 51 7.71 -6.66 9.77
C PHE A 51 8.77 -6.58 10.87
N ASP A 52 9.47 -7.69 11.08
CA ASP A 52 10.62 -7.77 11.96
C ASP A 52 11.89 -7.38 11.18
N PRO A 53 12.54 -6.25 11.50
CA PRO A 53 13.75 -5.81 10.79
C PRO A 53 14.94 -6.76 10.99
N ALA A 54 14.97 -7.54 12.08
CA ALA A 54 16.03 -8.53 12.31
C ALA A 54 15.81 -9.79 11.44
N GLN A 55 14.56 -10.15 11.15
CA GLN A 55 14.23 -11.43 10.48
C GLN A 55 13.83 -11.28 9.00
N VAL A 56 13.62 -10.06 8.51
CA VAL A 56 13.20 -9.84 7.11
C VAL A 56 14.27 -10.32 6.14
N ASN A 57 13.89 -11.26 5.25
CA ASN A 57 14.84 -11.80 4.28
C ASN A 57 14.15 -12.31 3.01
N ALA A 58 14.84 -12.18 1.88
CA ALA A 58 14.45 -12.80 0.62
C ALA A 58 14.97 -14.23 0.59
N LYS A 59 14.07 -15.22 0.60
CA LYS A 59 14.48 -16.63 0.47
C LYS A 59 14.62 -17.09 -0.98
N ALA A 60 14.03 -16.37 -1.93
CA ALA A 60 14.08 -16.71 -3.35
C ALA A 60 15.54 -16.79 -3.85
N THR A 61 15.92 -17.97 -4.32
CA THR A 61 17.20 -18.21 -4.99
C THR A 61 16.99 -18.27 -6.50
N TYR A 62 18.08 -18.32 -7.28
CA TYR A 62 17.96 -18.48 -8.73
C TYR A 62 17.33 -19.84 -9.10
N ALA A 63 17.65 -20.89 -8.32
CA ALA A 63 17.09 -22.23 -8.51
C ALA A 63 15.64 -22.34 -8.04
N GLU A 64 15.26 -21.59 -7.00
CA GLU A 64 13.93 -21.61 -6.39
C GLU A 64 13.37 -20.19 -6.26
N PRO A 65 12.84 -19.61 -7.36
CA PRO A 65 12.43 -18.20 -7.39
C PRO A 65 11.11 -17.94 -6.65
N HIS A 66 10.27 -18.96 -6.46
CA HIS A 66 8.92 -18.83 -5.89
C HIS A 66 8.87 -19.10 -4.38
N GLN A 67 9.81 -18.53 -3.63
CA GLN A 67 9.79 -18.60 -2.17
C GLN A 67 9.31 -17.29 -1.54
N TYR A 68 8.41 -17.41 -0.56
CA TYR A 68 7.95 -16.26 0.23
C TYR A 68 9.10 -15.69 1.08
N ALA A 69 9.09 -14.36 1.21
CA ALA A 69 9.97 -13.67 2.14
C ALA A 69 9.60 -14.02 3.59
N THR A 70 10.59 -14.06 4.48
CA THR A 70 10.37 -14.16 5.93
C THR A 70 10.35 -12.79 6.60
N GLY A 71 9.92 -12.77 7.86
CA GLY A 71 9.91 -11.57 8.71
C GLY A 71 8.77 -10.60 8.43
N MET A 72 7.88 -10.88 7.47
CA MET A 72 6.61 -10.15 7.31
C MET A 72 5.59 -10.70 8.31
N VAL A 73 5.08 -9.86 9.20
CA VAL A 73 4.22 -10.29 10.32
C VAL A 73 2.75 -9.98 10.05
N HIS A 74 2.45 -8.75 9.63
CA HIS A 74 1.09 -8.35 9.25
C HIS A 74 1.10 -7.49 8.00
N VAL A 75 0.11 -7.69 7.13
CA VAL A 75 -0.12 -6.82 5.97
C VAL A 75 -1.58 -6.46 5.90
N PHE A 76 -1.85 -5.18 5.70
CA PHE A 76 -3.17 -4.61 5.48
C PHE A 76 -3.18 -3.92 4.14
N VAL A 77 -4.24 -4.14 3.36
CA VAL A 77 -4.46 -3.48 2.08
C VAL A 77 -5.84 -2.86 2.11
N ASN A 78 -5.92 -1.55 1.93
CA ASN A 78 -7.17 -0.78 2.12
C ASN A 78 -7.86 -1.08 3.48
N GLY A 79 -7.07 -1.32 4.54
CA GLY A 79 -7.56 -1.64 5.89
C GLY A 79 -8.01 -3.09 6.10
N THR A 80 -8.04 -3.92 5.06
CA THR A 80 -8.32 -5.36 5.20
C THR A 80 -7.01 -6.11 5.43
N GLN A 81 -6.95 -6.89 6.50
CA GLN A 81 -5.78 -7.73 6.77
C GLN A 81 -5.69 -8.86 5.75
N VAL A 82 -4.57 -8.96 5.05
CA VAL A 82 -4.30 -9.99 4.03
C VAL A 82 -3.24 -10.98 4.48
N LEU A 83 -2.41 -10.60 5.46
CA LEU A 83 -1.42 -11.47 6.09
C LEU A 83 -1.47 -11.28 7.60
N ARG A 84 -1.51 -12.39 8.34
CA ARG A 84 -1.58 -12.43 9.81
C ARG A 84 -0.57 -13.45 10.32
N ASP A 85 0.30 -13.01 11.22
CA ASP A 85 1.32 -13.85 11.86
C ASP A 85 2.18 -14.63 10.84
N GLY A 86 2.50 -13.99 9.71
CA GLY A 86 3.25 -14.60 8.61
C GLY A 86 2.42 -15.42 7.61
N GLU A 87 1.14 -15.66 7.88
CA GLU A 87 0.26 -16.48 7.05
C GLU A 87 -0.69 -15.64 6.18
N HIS A 88 -0.81 -15.99 4.91
CA HIS A 88 -1.69 -15.30 3.97
C HIS A 88 -3.15 -15.73 4.15
N LEU A 89 -4.07 -14.77 4.33
CA LEU A 89 -5.48 -15.03 4.63
C LEU A 89 -6.36 -15.30 3.40
N GLY A 90 -5.80 -15.22 2.19
CA GLY A 90 -6.51 -15.49 0.92
C GLY A 90 -7.43 -14.36 0.45
N THR A 91 -7.62 -13.30 1.25
CA THR A 91 -8.38 -12.10 0.87
C THR A 91 -7.62 -11.26 -0.14
N LEU A 92 -8.31 -10.76 -1.18
CA LEU A 92 -7.73 -9.93 -2.24
C LEU A 92 -8.42 -8.55 -2.34
N PRO A 93 -8.29 -7.67 -1.34
CA PRO A 93 -8.97 -6.36 -1.27
C PRO A 93 -8.35 -5.28 -2.18
N GLY A 94 -7.49 -5.69 -3.11
CA GLY A 94 -6.78 -4.80 -4.02
C GLY A 94 -7.73 -3.99 -4.89
N ARG A 95 -7.37 -2.73 -5.15
CA ARG A 95 -8.13 -1.85 -6.04
C ARG A 95 -7.23 -1.36 -7.15
N VAL A 96 -7.80 -1.18 -8.34
CA VAL A 96 -7.08 -0.59 -9.47
C VAL A 96 -6.66 0.84 -9.11
N VAL A 97 -5.36 1.09 -9.14
CA VAL A 97 -4.80 2.43 -9.00
C VAL A 97 -4.92 3.15 -10.33
N ARG A 98 -5.55 4.33 -10.31
CA ARG A 98 -5.80 5.15 -11.49
C ARG A 98 -4.79 6.28 -11.52
N GLY A 99 -3.94 6.29 -12.53
CA GLY A 99 -2.95 7.34 -12.73
C GLY A 99 -3.55 8.63 -13.30
N PRO A 100 -2.75 9.70 -13.43
CA PRO A 100 -3.22 11.01 -13.88
C PRO A 100 -3.78 11.01 -15.32
N GLY A 101 -3.42 10.03 -16.15
CA GLY A 101 -3.99 9.85 -17.49
C GLY A 101 -5.37 9.20 -17.52
N TRP A 102 -5.90 8.76 -16.37
CA TRP A 102 -7.19 8.11 -16.29
C TRP A 102 -8.33 9.14 -16.36
N ARG A 103 -8.95 9.27 -17.54
CA ARG A 103 -10.11 10.14 -17.80
C ARG A 103 -11.43 9.50 -17.40
N GLY A 104 -11.54 9.08 -16.14
CA GLY A 104 -12.68 8.33 -15.64
C GLY A 104 -14.04 8.76 -16.18
N GLY A 105 -14.78 7.79 -16.74
CA GLY A 105 -16.17 7.99 -17.14
C GLY A 105 -16.94 8.71 -16.04
N ARG A 106 -17.54 9.84 -16.40
CA ARG A 106 -18.27 10.77 -15.53
C ARG A 106 -19.07 10.00 -14.48
N ARG A 107 -18.65 10.08 -13.21
CA ARG A 107 -19.61 9.89 -12.12
C ARG A 107 -20.55 11.08 -12.22
N ALA A 108 -21.82 10.82 -12.51
CA ALA A 108 -22.87 11.82 -12.41
C ALA A 108 -22.80 12.43 -11.00
N SER A 109 -22.40 13.69 -10.95
CA SER A 109 -22.56 14.56 -9.79
C SER A 109 -24.05 14.60 -9.45
N GLY A 110 -24.37 14.24 -8.21
CA GLY A 110 -25.74 14.21 -7.69
C GLY A 110 -26.48 15.51 -8.01
N ALA A 111 -27.65 15.37 -8.63
CA ALA A 111 -28.64 16.42 -8.69
C ALA A 111 -29.05 16.76 -7.25
N SER A 112 -28.72 17.99 -6.84
CA SER A 112 -29.34 18.64 -5.69
C SER A 112 -30.83 18.81 -5.99
N LEU A 113 -31.66 17.97 -5.39
CA LEU A 113 -33.10 18.20 -5.31
C LEU A 113 -33.31 19.31 -4.29
N ARG A 114 -33.35 20.57 -4.75
CA ARG A 114 -33.99 21.64 -3.97
C ARG A 114 -35.48 21.33 -3.92
N GLY A 115 -35.96 21.18 -2.68
CA GLY A 115 -37.33 20.86 -2.34
C GLY A 115 -38.33 21.94 -2.73
N GLY A 116 -39.58 21.51 -2.74
CA GLY A 116 -40.75 22.27 -3.11
C GLY A 116 -41.04 23.46 -2.19
N GLY A 117 -41.73 24.43 -2.77
CA GLY A 117 -42.31 25.58 -2.10
C GLY A 117 -43.44 26.13 -2.96
N ALA A 118 -44.57 25.43 -2.95
CA ALA A 118 -45.85 25.92 -3.45
C ALA A 118 -46.72 26.33 -2.26
N GLY A 119 -47.36 27.48 -2.36
CA GLY A 119 -48.27 28.08 -1.37
C GLY A 119 -47.93 29.57 -1.24
N GLY A 120 -48.74 30.53 -1.71
CA GLY A 120 -50.19 30.57 -1.77
C GLY A 120 -50.63 31.64 -0.76
N GLY A 121 -50.97 32.82 -1.26
CA GLY A 121 -51.40 34.00 -0.51
C GLY A 121 -51.53 35.19 -1.44
#